data_AF-A0A9W8TL09-F1
#
_entry.id   AF-A0A9W8TL09-F1
#
_cell.length_a   1.000
_cell.length_b   1.000
_cell.length_c   1.000
_cell.angle_alpha   90.00
_cell.angle_beta   90.00
_cell.angle_gamma   90.00
#
_symmetry.space_group_name_H-M   'P 1'
#
loop_
_entity.id
_entity.type
_entity.pdbx_description
1 polymer ?
#
loop_
_entity_poly.entity_id
_entity_poly.type
_entity_poly.pdbx_seq_one_letter_code
_entity_poly.pdbx_strand_id
1 'polypeptide(L)'
;MSPRSPLPQRTPQDVEDLRVVQRLHREQPELNLEKLIDALRKELDHEPSPLVLHIAAKHFDPFDESRSILHWKRTGRYASF
;
A
#
# COMPACT_ATOMS: atom_id res chain seq x y z
N MET A 1 -7.13 33.52 -6.22
CA MET A 1 -7.03 32.29 -7.04
C MET A 1 -6.57 31.18 -6.11
N SER A 2 -7.43 30.21 -5.79
CA SER A 2 -7.04 29.09 -4.91
C SER A 2 -6.22 28.08 -5.73
N PRO A 3 -4.98 27.74 -5.33
CA PRO A 3 -4.22 26.72 -6.03
C PRO A 3 -4.93 25.37 -5.86
N ARG A 4 -5.18 24.68 -6.98
CA ARG A 4 -5.55 23.27 -6.93
C ARG A 4 -4.37 22.53 -6.31
N SER A 5 -4.55 21.89 -5.15
CA SER A 5 -3.57 20.90 -4.67
C SER A 5 -3.32 19.90 -5.80
N PRO A 6 -2.08 19.75 -6.31
CA PRO A 6 -1.80 18.76 -7.33
C PRO A 6 -2.09 17.39 -6.72
N LEU A 7 -2.94 16.61 -7.39
CA LEU A 7 -3.09 15.19 -7.07
C LEU A 7 -1.69 14.54 -7.15
N PRO A 8 -1.33 13.62 -6.23
CA PRO A 8 -0.01 13.01 -6.23
C PRO A 8 0.24 12.34 -7.58
N GLN A 9 1.27 12.81 -8.30
CA GLN A 9 1.70 12.20 -9.55
C GLN A 9 2.30 10.83 -9.22
N ARG A 10 1.86 9.79 -9.91
CA ARG A 10 2.43 8.44 -9.79
C ARG A 10 3.90 8.52 -10.21
N THR A 11 4.79 8.23 -9.29
CA THR A 11 6.23 8.17 -9.56
C THR A 11 6.57 6.86 -10.27
N PRO A 12 7.71 6.77 -10.98
CA PRO A 12 8.20 5.50 -11.51
C PRO A 12 8.33 4.42 -10.43
N GLN A 13 8.73 4.81 -9.22
CA GLN A 13 8.83 3.92 -8.07
C GLN A 13 7.49 3.28 -7.68
N ASP A 14 6.40 4.06 -7.70
CA ASP A 14 5.06 3.52 -7.42
C ASP A 14 4.67 2.41 -8.40
N VAL A 15 5.11 2.52 -9.66
CA VAL A 15 4.83 1.52 -10.68
C VAL A 15 5.63 0.23 -10.42
N GLU A 16 6.88 0.36 -9.99
CA GLU A 16 7.73 -0.78 -9.63
C GLU A 16 7.19 -1.51 -8.40
N ASP A 17 6.87 -0.76 -7.35
CA ASP A 17 6.30 -1.30 -6.12
C ASP A 17 4.96 -2.01 -6.41
N LEU A 18 4.08 -1.44 -7.24
CA LEU A 18 2.81 -2.08 -7.63
C LEU A 18 3.01 -3.35 -8.45
N ARG A 19 4.08 -3.47 -9.24
CA ARG A 19 4.41 -4.73 -9.93
C ARG A 19 4.79 -5.80 -8.91
N VAL A 20 5.52 -5.43 -7.86
CA VAL A 20 5.87 -6.35 -6.78
C VAL A 20 4.61 -6.81 -6.04
N VAL A 21 3.68 -5.90 -5.72
CA VAL A 21 2.35 -6.25 -5.14
C VAL A 21 1.61 -7.27 -6.01
N GLN A 22 1.54 -7.02 -7.31
CA GLN A 22 0.85 -7.93 -8.24
C GLN A 22 1.53 -9.29 -8.36
N ARG A 23 2.87 -9.34 -8.31
CA ARG A 23 3.63 -10.60 -8.31
C ARG A 23 3.33 -11.38 -7.03
N LEU A 24 3.49 -10.75 -5.87
CA LEU A 24 3.23 -11.36 -4.57
C LEU A 24 1.80 -11.89 -4.47
N HIS A 25 0.82 -11.13 -4.99
CA HIS A 25 -0.57 -11.59 -5.03
C HIS A 25 -0.77 -12.84 -5.90
N ARG A 26 -0.07 -12.94 -7.04
CA ARG A 26 -0.17 -14.12 -7.92
C ARG A 26 0.49 -15.35 -7.33
N GLU A 27 1.63 -15.16 -6.66
CA GLU A 27 2.37 -16.24 -6.02
C GLU A 27 1.71 -16.69 -4.71
N GLN A 28 1.09 -15.76 -4.00
CA GLN A 28 0.48 -15.97 -2.69
C GLN A 28 -0.91 -15.30 -2.64
N PRO A 29 -1.93 -15.86 -3.30
CA PRO A 29 -3.27 -15.27 -3.34
C PRO A 29 -3.98 -15.29 -1.99
N GLU A 30 -3.58 -16.18 -1.07
CA GLU A 30 -4.11 -16.28 0.30
C GLU A 30 -3.38 -15.34 1.29
N LEU A 31 -2.46 -14.51 0.81
CA LEU A 31 -1.71 -13.59 1.65
C LEU A 31 -2.66 -12.51 2.19
N ASN A 32 -2.72 -12.34 3.51
CA ASN A 32 -3.44 -11.22 4.10
C ASN A 32 -2.64 -9.92 3.95
N LEU A 33 -3.32 -8.77 4.11
CA LEU A 33 -2.72 -7.46 3.89
C LEU A 33 -1.49 -7.19 4.78
N GLU A 34 -1.50 -7.64 6.03
CA GLU A 34 -0.34 -7.49 6.93
C GLU A 34 0.89 -8.24 6.41
N LYS A 35 0.72 -9.52 6.01
CA LYS A 35 1.81 -10.32 5.43
C LYS A 35 2.26 -9.78 4.08
N LEU A 36 1.36 -9.18 3.31
CA LEU A 36 1.69 -8.50 2.06
C LEU A 36 2.58 -7.28 2.31
N ILE A 37 2.24 -6.45 3.29
CA ILE A 37 3.06 -5.28 3.66
C ILE A 37 4.44 -5.72 4.13
N ASP A 38 4.52 -6.79 4.93
CA ASP A 38 5.80 -7.34 5.38
C ASP A 38 6.61 -7.95 4.23
N ALA A 39 5.97 -8.64 3.29
CA ALA A 39 6.62 -9.18 2.10
C ALA A 39 7.12 -8.05 1.18
N LEU A 40 6.30 -7.02 0.97
CA LEU A 40 6.69 -5.82 0.22
C LEU A 40 7.89 -5.14 0.87
N ARG A 41 7.91 -4.95 2.19
CA ARG A 41 9.05 -4.38 2.92
C ARG A 41 10.32 -5.23 2.87
N LYS A 42 10.21 -6.54 2.62
CA LYS A 42 11.36 -7.44 2.46
C LYS A 42 11.89 -7.43 1.04
N GLU A 43 10.99 -7.31 0.05
CA GLU A 43 11.38 -7.29 -1.37
C GLU A 43 11.80 -5.90 -1.84
N LEU A 44 11.18 -4.86 -1.31
CA LEU A 44 11.54 -3.47 -1.50
C LEU A 44 12.53 -3.11 -0.40
N ASP A 45 13.74 -2.67 -0.75
CA ASP A 45 14.75 -2.17 0.20
C ASP A 45 14.38 -0.77 0.76
N HIS A 46 13.08 -0.44 0.75
CA HIS A 46 12.50 0.83 1.14
C HIS A 46 11.06 0.65 1.64
N GLU A 47 10.55 1.68 2.32
CA GLU A 47 9.17 1.68 2.80
C GLU A 47 8.19 1.88 1.64
N PRO A 48 7.21 0.97 1.42
CA PRO A 48 6.26 1.07 0.32
C PRO A 48 5.51 2.40 0.37
N SER A 49 5.29 3.02 -0.80
CA SER A 49 4.63 4.31 -0.84
C SER A 49 3.19 4.25 -0.27
N PRO A 50 2.67 5.35 0.29
CA PRO A 50 1.29 5.40 0.78
C PRO A 50 0.25 5.07 -0.30
N LEU A 51 0.57 5.33 -1.58
CA LEU A 51 -0.29 4.98 -2.71
C LEU A 51 -0.29 3.47 -2.97
N VAL A 52 0.87 2.83 -2.91
CA VAL A 52 1.02 1.38 -3.06
C VAL A 52 0.26 0.65 -1.95
N LEU A 53 0.45 1.10 -0.70
CA LEU A 53 -0.26 0.56 0.46
C LEU A 53 -1.77 0.75 0.35
N HIS A 54 -2.22 1.90 -0.17
CA HIS A 54 -3.64 2.13 -0.42
C HIS A 54 -4.22 1.17 -1.47
N ILE A 55 -3.50 0.96 -2.57
CA ILE A 55 -3.95 0.04 -3.64
C ILE A 55 -3.94 -1.41 -3.17
N ALA A 56 -2.91 -1.80 -2.41
CA ALA A 56 -2.80 -3.10 -1.76
C ALA A 56 -3.96 -3.30 -0.77
N ALA A 57 -4.23 -2.32 0.10
CA ALA A 57 -5.34 -2.38 1.04
C ALA A 57 -6.67 -2.55 0.31
N LYS A 58 -6.94 -1.78 -0.74
CA LYS A 58 -8.16 -1.90 -1.53
C LYS A 58 -8.35 -3.27 -2.19
N HIS A 59 -7.27 -3.93 -2.60
CA HIS A 59 -7.34 -5.24 -3.24
C HIS A 59 -7.50 -6.39 -2.24
N PHE A 60 -6.87 -6.29 -1.07
CA PHE A 60 -6.79 -7.37 -0.09
C PHE A 60 -7.77 -7.23 1.07
N ASP A 61 -8.22 -6.02 1.36
CA ASP A 61 -9.20 -5.69 2.39
C ASP A 61 -10.13 -4.55 1.93
N PRO A 62 -11.14 -4.87 1.09
CA PRO A 62 -12.06 -3.87 0.57
C PRO A 62 -13.02 -3.30 1.63
N PHE A 63 -12.98 -3.78 2.88
CA PHE A 63 -13.91 -3.37 3.94
C PHE A 63 -13.32 -2.35 4.93
N ASP A 64 -11.99 -2.18 5.00
CA ASP A 64 -11.34 -1.26 5.95
C ASP A 64 -10.41 -0.21 5.27
N GLU A 65 -10.95 0.47 4.25
CA GLU A 65 -10.16 1.37 3.37
C GLU A 65 -9.70 2.67 4.05
N SER A 66 -10.44 3.18 5.05
CA SER A 66 -10.27 4.57 5.51
C SER A 66 -9.54 4.73 6.84
N ARG A 67 -9.68 3.79 7.77
CA ARG A 67 -9.11 3.91 9.12
C ARG A 67 -7.67 3.40 9.18
N SER A 68 -7.37 2.34 8.44
CA SER A 68 -6.08 1.65 8.52
C SER A 68 -4.94 2.41 7.85
N ILE A 69 -5.20 3.14 6.76
CA ILE A 69 -4.20 4.00 6.10
C ILE A 69 -3.89 5.25 6.95
N LEU A 70 -4.92 5.86 7.57
CA LEU A 70 -4.72 6.96 8.49
C LEU A 70 -3.96 6.52 9.76
N HIS A 71 -4.25 5.31 10.26
CA HIS A 71 -3.55 4.74 11.39
C HIS A 71 -2.09 4.45 11.05
N TRP A 72 -1.81 3.85 9.89
CA TRP A 72 -0.45 3.60 9.44
C TRP A 72 0.37 4.88 9.28
N LYS A 73 -0.20 5.91 8.63
CA LYS A 73 0.45 7.24 8.56
C LYS A 73 0.78 7.83 9.93
N ARG A 74 0.06 7.42 10.97
CA ARG A 74 0.19 7.95 12.34
C ARG A 74 1.10 7.11 13.23
N THR A 75 1.15 5.78 13.04
CA THR A 75 1.82 4.85 13.97
C THR A 75 2.88 3.97 13.33
N GLY A 76 3.00 3.98 12.00
CA GLY A 76 3.89 3.08 11.24
C GLY A 76 3.45 1.62 11.27
N ARG A 77 2.28 1.33 11.86
CA ARG A 77 1.70 -0.01 12.01
C ARG A 77 0.35 -0.05 11.32
N TYR A 78 0.09 -1.11 10.55
CA TYR A 78 -1.25 -1.41 10.09
C TYR A 78 -2.03 -1.96 11.29
N ALA A 79 -3.26 -1.50 11.51
CA ALA A 79 -4.14 -2.06 12.52
C ALA A 79 -5.28 -2.75 11.79
N SER A 80 -5.34 -4.08 11.87
CA SER A 80 -6.51 -4.86 11.48
C SER A 80 -7.50 -4.85 12.65
N PHE A 81 -8.74 -4.42 12.43
CA PHE A 81 -9.83 -4.53 13.41
C PHE A 81 -10.65 -5.79 13.19
#